data_AF-D1P956-F1
#
_entry.id   AF-D1P956-F1
#
_cell.length_a   1.000
_cell.length_b   1.000
_cell.length_c   1.000
_cell.angle_alpha   90.00
_cell.angle_beta   90.00
_cell.angle_gamma   90.00
#
_symmetry.space_group_name_H-M   'P 1'
#
loop_
_entity.id
_entity.type
_entity.pdbx_description
1 polymer ?
#
loop_
_entity_poly.entity_id
_entity_poly.type
_entity_poly.pdbx_seq_one_letter_code
_entity_poly.pdbx_strand_id
1 'polypeptide(L)'
;MEQVNKKGKSKLDTYLKNLREKLIKKLGNHLDSLVSRGVLNAYKVKRDFGMGDSTFNNLCQCNSTASPDTLDKMAFLIAYYLDQYDKELKAEPNGKSKQEKIDALTEITDEFKLLYGCRADIAIKMVNEQSELLTN
;
A
#
# COMPACT_ATOMS: atom_id res chain seq x y z
N MET A 1 -15.04 -40.72 -9.30
CA MET A 1 -13.90 -39.97 -8.72
C MET A 1 -13.94 -38.46 -9.00
N GLU A 2 -14.98 -37.92 -9.66
CA GLU A 2 -15.03 -36.51 -10.09
C GLU A 2 -15.61 -35.52 -9.05
N GLN A 3 -16.44 -36.00 -8.12
CA GLN A 3 -17.11 -35.15 -7.12
C GLN A 3 -16.21 -34.66 -5.98
N VAL A 4 -15.14 -35.41 -5.67
CA VAL A 4 -14.19 -35.08 -4.59
C VAL A 4 -13.32 -33.88 -5.00
N ASN A 5 -12.99 -33.74 -6.29
CA ASN A 5 -12.14 -32.68 -6.81
C ASN A 5 -12.87 -31.32 -6.90
N LYS A 6 -14.18 -31.31 -7.23
CA LYS A 6 -15.01 -30.07 -7.25
C LYS A 6 -15.22 -29.47 -5.85
N LYS A 7 -15.46 -30.30 -4.82
CA LYS A 7 -15.64 -29.83 -3.43
C LYS A 7 -14.34 -29.27 -2.81
N GLY A 8 -13.18 -29.82 -3.17
CA GLY A 8 -11.88 -29.29 -2.75
C GLY A 8 -11.57 -27.92 -3.37
N LYS A 9 -11.83 -27.77 -4.68
CA LYS A 9 -11.62 -26.53 -5.43
C LYS A 9 -12.51 -25.38 -4.90
N SER A 10 -13.79 -25.65 -4.65
CA SER A 10 -14.75 -24.69 -4.07
C SER A 10 -14.32 -24.15 -2.69
N LYS A 11 -13.71 -25.00 -1.84
CA LYS A 11 -13.21 -24.57 -0.52
C LYS A 11 -11.98 -23.67 -0.64
N LEU A 12 -11.06 -24.02 -1.53
CA LEU A 12 -9.86 -23.20 -1.80
C LEU A 12 -10.24 -21.83 -2.36
N ASP A 13 -11.16 -21.79 -3.33
CA ASP A 13 -11.63 -20.53 -3.93
C ASP A 13 -12.28 -19.61 -2.88
N THR A 14 -13.08 -20.18 -1.98
CA THR A 14 -13.69 -19.44 -0.86
C THR A 14 -12.62 -18.91 0.10
N TYR A 15 -11.62 -19.71 0.43
CA TYR A 15 -10.51 -19.30 1.29
C TYR A 15 -9.69 -18.16 0.68
N LEU A 16 -9.31 -18.26 -0.60
CA LEU A 16 -8.57 -17.23 -1.31
C LEU A 16 -9.37 -15.93 -1.44
N LYS A 17 -10.68 -16.01 -1.69
CA LYS A 17 -11.57 -14.85 -1.68
C LYS A 17 -11.56 -14.15 -0.31
N ASN A 18 -11.71 -14.90 0.77
CA ASN A 18 -11.69 -14.35 2.13
C ASN A 18 -10.34 -13.72 2.49
N LEU A 19 -9.22 -14.31 2.06
CA LEU A 19 -7.89 -13.72 2.24
C LEU A 19 -7.77 -12.39 1.49
N ARG A 20 -8.23 -12.35 0.24
CA ARG A 20 -8.21 -11.13 -0.59
C ARG A 20 -9.06 -10.01 0.03
N GLU A 21 -10.25 -10.33 0.52
CA GLU A 21 -11.11 -9.34 1.20
C GLU A 21 -10.46 -8.78 2.47
N LYS A 22 -9.77 -9.63 3.26
CA LYS A 22 -9.00 -9.18 4.43
C LYS A 22 -7.83 -8.29 4.04
N LEU A 23 -7.12 -8.63 2.96
CA LEU A 23 -6.02 -7.81 2.43
C LEU A 23 -6.54 -6.44 2.01
N ILE A 24 -7.61 -6.39 1.21
CA ILE A 24 -8.22 -5.14 0.74
C ILE A 24 -8.67 -4.26 1.91
N LYS A 25 -9.26 -4.85 2.97
CA LYS A 25 -9.64 -4.09 4.18
C LYS A 25 -8.44 -3.48 4.88
N LYS A 26 -7.37 -4.26 5.12
CA LYS A 26 -6.17 -3.74 5.78
C LYS A 26 -5.48 -2.67 4.95
N LEU A 27 -5.35 -2.91 3.64
CA LEU A 27 -4.81 -1.94 2.70
C LEU A 27 -5.64 -0.66 2.66
N GLY A 28 -6.96 -0.77 2.54
CA GLY A 28 -7.86 0.38 2.46
C GLY A 28 -7.77 1.26 3.70
N ASN A 29 -7.80 0.67 4.90
CA ASN A 29 -7.60 1.39 6.16
C ASN A 29 -6.25 2.12 6.21
N HIS A 30 -5.19 1.45 5.74
CA HIS A 30 -3.86 2.05 5.72
C HIS A 30 -3.78 3.23 4.71
N LEU A 31 -4.39 3.09 3.54
CA LEU A 31 -4.49 4.18 2.56
C LEU A 31 -5.31 5.37 3.08
N ASP A 32 -6.41 5.11 3.79
CA ASP A 32 -7.22 6.17 4.42
C ASP A 32 -6.42 6.91 5.52
N SER A 33 -5.63 6.20 6.32
CA SER A 33 -4.70 6.79 7.29
C SER A 33 -3.66 7.69 6.61
N LEU A 34 -3.09 7.25 5.48
CA LEU A 34 -2.14 8.05 4.70
C LEU A 34 -2.77 9.32 4.10
N VAL A 35 -4.01 9.21 3.61
CA VAL A 35 -4.75 10.35 3.05
C VAL A 35 -5.10 11.36 4.15
N SER A 36 -5.65 10.91 5.27
CA SER A 36 -6.03 11.78 6.39
C SER A 36 -4.84 12.52 7.02
N ARG A 37 -3.65 11.92 6.99
CA ARG A 37 -2.39 12.53 7.45
C ARG A 37 -1.69 13.38 6.38
N GLY A 38 -2.26 13.49 5.17
CA GLY A 38 -1.72 14.31 4.09
C GLY A 38 -0.50 13.75 3.38
N VAL A 39 -0.14 12.48 3.63
CA VAL A 39 1.02 11.81 3.04
C VAL A 39 0.85 11.65 1.53
N LEU A 40 -0.34 11.26 1.09
CA LEU A 40 -0.69 11.10 -0.32
C LEU A 40 -2.14 11.49 -0.60
N ASN A 41 -2.48 11.64 -1.87
CA ASN A 41 -3.85 11.85 -2.33
C ASN A 41 -4.05 11.29 -3.75
N ALA A 42 -5.31 11.14 -4.16
CA ALA A 42 -5.68 10.58 -5.46
C ALA A 42 -4.99 11.31 -6.64
N TYR A 43 -4.89 12.64 -6.58
CA TYR A 43 -4.25 13.44 -7.62
C TYR A 43 -2.76 13.10 -7.78
N LYS A 44 -1.99 13.06 -6.68
CA LYS A 44 -0.57 12.68 -6.71
C LYS A 44 -0.43 11.25 -7.26
N VAL A 45 -1.25 10.33 -6.76
CA VAL A 45 -1.26 8.91 -7.17
C VAL A 45 -1.53 8.73 -8.66
N LYS A 46 -2.50 9.47 -9.22
CA LYS A 46 -2.79 9.47 -10.65
C LYS A 46 -1.64 10.03 -11.49
N ARG A 47 -1.05 11.14 -11.05
CA ARG A 47 0.07 11.78 -11.73
C ARG A 47 1.32 10.89 -11.76
N ASP A 48 1.65 10.28 -10.63
CA ASP A 48 2.93 9.58 -10.46
C ASP A 48 2.87 8.10 -10.86
N PHE A 49 1.69 7.47 -10.76
CA PHE A 49 1.50 6.03 -10.99
C PHE A 49 0.41 5.69 -12.02
N GLY A 50 -0.23 6.69 -12.64
CA GLY A 50 -1.27 6.49 -13.65
C GLY A 50 -2.57 5.88 -13.12
N MET A 51 -2.74 5.78 -11.80
CA MET A 51 -3.91 5.17 -11.19
C MET A 51 -5.09 6.14 -11.19
N GLY A 52 -6.22 5.71 -11.76
CA GLY A 52 -7.44 6.53 -11.78
C GLY A 52 -7.94 6.85 -10.38
N ASP A 53 -8.47 8.06 -10.20
CA ASP A 53 -8.98 8.57 -8.92
C ASP A 53 -10.06 7.63 -8.34
N SER A 54 -10.92 7.08 -9.18
CA SER A 54 -11.96 6.13 -8.78
C SER A 54 -11.39 4.81 -8.24
N THR A 55 -10.35 4.26 -8.89
CA THR A 55 -9.68 3.04 -8.42
C THR A 55 -9.03 3.27 -7.07
N PHE A 56 -8.34 4.39 -6.90
CA PHE A 56 -7.71 4.75 -5.64
C PHE A 56 -8.73 4.96 -4.52
N ASN A 57 -9.77 5.76 -4.77
CA ASN A 57 -10.82 6.03 -3.79
C ASN A 57 -11.56 4.75 -3.37
N ASN A 58 -11.80 3.83 -4.31
CA ASN A 58 -12.41 2.54 -4.01
C ASN A 58 -11.51 1.66 -3.12
N LEU A 59 -10.19 1.75 -3.30
CA LEU A 59 -9.24 1.06 -2.41
C LEU A 59 -9.32 1.63 -0.99
N CYS A 60 -9.30 2.95 -0.83
CA CYS A 60 -9.46 3.60 0.49
C CYS A 60 -10.78 3.18 1.17
N GLN A 61 -11.87 3.08 0.41
CA GLN A 61 -13.20 2.70 0.92
C GLN A 61 -13.37 1.19 1.15
N CYS A 62 -12.31 0.39 1.01
CA CYS A 62 -12.36 -1.08 1.15
C CYS A 62 -13.37 -1.77 0.23
N ASN A 63 -13.82 -1.12 -0.85
CA ASN A 63 -14.86 -1.58 -1.77
C ASN A 63 -14.32 -1.95 -3.16
N SER A 64 -12.99 -2.09 -3.26
CA SER A 64 -12.30 -2.30 -4.52
C SER A 64 -12.35 -3.74 -5.03
N THR A 65 -12.52 -3.90 -6.34
CA THR A 65 -12.28 -5.14 -7.08
C THR A 65 -10.90 -5.15 -7.76
N ALA A 66 -9.99 -4.27 -7.35
CA ALA A 66 -8.65 -4.09 -7.92
C ALA A 66 -7.96 -5.43 -8.19
N SER A 67 -7.37 -5.61 -9.38
CA SER A 67 -6.65 -6.83 -9.77
C SER A 67 -5.50 -7.15 -8.79
N PRO A 68 -5.05 -8.42 -8.70
CA PRO A 68 -3.84 -8.78 -7.95
C PRO A 68 -2.66 -7.85 -8.27
N ASP A 69 -2.37 -7.63 -9.55
CA ASP A 69 -1.29 -6.74 -10.00
C ASP A 69 -1.42 -5.31 -9.46
N THR A 70 -2.65 -4.79 -9.36
CA THR A 70 -2.89 -3.46 -8.78
C THR A 70 -2.61 -3.48 -7.27
N LEU A 71 -2.97 -4.55 -6.56
CA LEU A 71 -2.68 -4.70 -5.14
C LEU A 71 -1.17 -4.86 -4.88
N ASP A 72 -0.46 -5.61 -5.72
CA ASP A 72 0.98 -5.82 -5.59
C ASP A 72 1.77 -4.52 -5.77
N LYS A 73 1.31 -3.65 -6.68
CA LYS A 73 1.90 -2.31 -6.90
C LYS A 73 1.72 -1.35 -5.73
N MET A 74 0.79 -1.62 -4.80
CA MET A 74 0.52 -0.73 -3.66
C MET A 74 1.68 -0.66 -2.69
N ALA A 75 2.41 -1.76 -2.50
CA ALA A 75 3.56 -1.77 -1.61
C ALA A 75 4.58 -0.70 -2.03
N PHE A 76 4.88 -0.65 -3.33
CA PHE A 76 5.82 0.33 -3.87
C PHE A 76 5.27 1.75 -3.81
N LEU A 77 4.02 1.97 -4.22
CA LEU A 77 3.38 3.29 -4.20
C LEU A 77 3.39 3.89 -2.78
N ILE A 78 2.99 3.10 -1.78
CA ILE A 78 2.92 3.57 -0.40
C ILE A 78 4.32 3.85 0.12
N ALA A 79 5.27 2.95 -0.14
CA ALA A 79 6.65 3.14 0.30
C ALA A 79 7.25 4.42 -0.29
N TYR A 80 7.03 4.68 -1.59
CA TYR A 80 7.46 5.91 -2.25
C TYR A 80 6.95 7.17 -1.54
N TYR A 81 5.65 7.24 -1.21
CA TYR A 81 5.12 8.43 -0.52
C TYR A 81 5.57 8.55 0.94
N LEU A 82 5.78 7.44 1.64
CA LEU A 82 6.37 7.46 2.99
C LEU A 82 7.78 8.05 2.99
N ASP A 83 8.62 7.67 2.01
CA ASP A 83 9.97 8.22 1.85
C ASP A 83 9.97 9.70 1.45
N GLN A 84 9.09 10.11 0.55
CA GLN A 84 8.93 11.53 0.21
C GLN A 84 8.49 12.36 1.41
N TYR A 85 7.52 11.86 2.18
CA TYR A 85 7.03 12.55 3.37
C TYR A 85 8.09 12.65 4.47
N ASP A 86 8.88 11.59 4.69
CA ASP A 86 10.03 11.63 5.61
C ASP A 86 11.07 12.69 5.20
N LYS A 87 11.38 12.80 3.90
CA LYS A 87 12.29 13.83 3.36
C LYS A 87 11.74 15.23 3.55
N GLU A 88 10.46 15.45 3.27
CA GLU A 88 9.77 16.72 3.49
C GLU A 88 9.80 17.11 4.98
N LEU A 89 9.47 16.19 5.88
CA LEU A 89 9.52 16.41 7.33
C LEU A 89 10.92 16.76 7.84
N LYS A 90 11.95 16.07 7.34
CA LYS A 90 13.34 16.35 7.73
C LYS A 90 13.77 17.77 7.36
N ALA A 91 13.26 18.31 6.25
CA ALA A 91 13.53 19.67 5.80
C ALA A 91 12.74 20.74 6.57
N GLU A 92 11.63 20.40 7.24
CA GLU A 92 10.88 21.33 8.08
C GLU A 92 11.71 21.81 9.29
N PRO A 93 11.59 23.08 9.73
CA PRO A 93 12.23 23.55 10.95
C PRO A 93 11.68 22.82 12.19
N ASN A 94 12.53 22.69 13.21
CA ASN A 94 12.15 21.99 14.42
C ASN A 94 11.05 22.73 15.20
N GLY A 95 10.03 22.00 15.64
CA GLY A 95 8.91 22.52 16.40
C GLY A 95 7.98 21.41 16.85
N LYS A 96 7.06 21.71 17.77
CA LYS A 96 6.12 20.72 18.33
C LYS A 96 5.30 20.00 17.24
N SER A 97 4.85 20.75 16.23
CA SER A 97 4.13 20.18 15.08
C SER A 97 4.97 19.17 14.29
N LYS A 98 6.28 19.39 14.14
CA LYS A 98 7.18 18.44 13.47
C LYS A 98 7.29 17.13 14.27
N GLN A 99 7.40 17.21 15.60
CA GLN A 99 7.46 16.00 16.42
C GLN A 99 6.17 15.18 16.31
N GLU A 100 5.00 15.83 16.37
CA GLU A 100 3.71 15.16 16.18
C GLU A 100 3.63 14.45 14.81
N LYS A 101 4.14 15.07 13.75
CA LYS A 101 4.21 14.43 12.42
C LYS A 101 5.20 13.28 12.35
N ILE A 102 6.33 13.33 13.08
CA ILE A 102 7.31 12.23 13.17
C ILE A 102 6.70 11.03 13.90
N ASP A 103 6.01 11.26 15.01
CA ASP A 103 5.32 10.21 15.76
C ASP A 103 4.23 9.57 14.87
N ALA A 104 3.47 10.40 14.16
CA ALA A 104 2.47 9.96 13.19
C ALA A 104 3.08 9.18 12.02
N LEU A 105 4.27 9.56 11.53
CA LEU A 105 5.01 8.85 10.48
C LEU A 105 5.51 7.47 10.96
N THR A 106 5.94 7.39 12.21
CA THR A 106 6.38 6.13 12.81
C THR A 106 5.23 5.12 12.84
N GLU A 107 4.06 5.54 13.31
CA GLU A 107 2.86 4.70 13.38
C GLU A 107 2.44 4.15 12.00
N ILE A 108 2.33 5.01 10.98
CA ILE A 108 1.96 4.56 9.63
C ILE A 108 3.05 3.68 8.99
N THR A 109 4.32 3.87 9.32
CA THR A 109 5.39 3.01 8.80
C THR A 109 5.33 1.62 9.44
N ASP A 110 4.94 1.53 10.70
CA ASP A 110 4.71 0.23 11.37
C ASP A 110 3.49 -0.48 10.79
N GLU A 111 2.41 0.23 10.47
CA GLU A 111 1.26 -0.33 9.74
C GLU A 111 1.67 -0.93 8.38
N PHE A 112 2.51 -0.21 7.63
CA PHE A 112 3.07 -0.71 6.38
C PHE A 112 3.82 -2.04 6.60
N LYS A 113 4.69 -2.08 7.62
CA LYS A 113 5.47 -3.28 7.94
C LYS A 113 4.58 -4.46 8.35
N LEU A 114 3.51 -4.21 9.09
CA LEU A 114 2.52 -5.23 9.44
C LEU A 114 1.75 -5.76 8.23
N LEU A 115 1.51 -4.90 7.23
CA LEU A 115 0.78 -5.26 6.01
C LEU A 115 1.64 -6.09 5.04
N TYR A 116 2.88 -5.68 4.81
CA TYR A 116 3.75 -6.25 3.77
C TYR A 116 4.86 -7.15 4.31
N GLY A 117 5.08 -7.19 5.63
CA GLY A 117 6.12 -7.99 6.26
C GLY A 117 7.55 -7.45 6.10
N CYS A 118 7.72 -6.28 5.47
CA CYS A 118 9.01 -5.62 5.29
C CYS A 118 8.90 -4.11 5.57
N ARG A 119 10.04 -3.45 5.78
CA ARG A 119 10.07 -1.99 5.95
C ARG A 119 9.92 -1.29 4.60
N ALA A 120 9.35 -0.08 4.61
CA ALA A 120 9.16 0.73 3.41
C ALA A 120 10.48 1.06 2.68
N ASP A 121 11.57 1.35 3.41
CA ASP A 121 12.89 1.60 2.82
C ASP A 121 13.45 0.39 2.05
N ILE A 122 13.11 -0.82 2.49
CA ILE A 122 13.48 -2.06 1.81
C ILE A 122 12.63 -2.23 0.54
N ALA A 123 11.31 -1.97 0.62
CA ALA A 123 10.43 -2.07 -0.54
C ALA A 123 10.85 -1.14 -1.69
N ILE A 124 11.32 0.08 -1.38
CA ILE A 124 11.87 1.00 -2.39
C ILE A 124 13.16 0.45 -3.00
N LYS A 125 14.09 -0.05 -2.18
CA LYS A 125 15.35 -0.64 -2.65
C LYS A 125 15.13 -1.80 -3.60
N MET A 126 14.21 -2.71 -3.26
CA MET A 126 13.90 -3.87 -4.09
C MET A 126 13.40 -3.49 -5.49
N VAL A 127 12.62 -2.41 -5.61
CA VAL A 127 12.13 -1.94 -6.93
C VAL A 127 13.23 -1.23 -7.72
N ASN A 128 14.07 -0.43 -7.06
CA ASN A 128 15.20 0.22 -7.72
C ASN A 128 16.21 -0.82 -8.23
N GLU A 129 16.55 -1.82 -7.42
CA GLU A 129 17.43 -2.93 -7.80
C GLU A 129 16.83 -3.75 -8.97
N GLN A 130 15.52 -4.04 -8.97
CA GLN A 130 14.87 -4.70 -10.10
C GLN A 130 14.85 -3.84 -11.37
N SER A 131 14.69 -2.52 -11.25
CA SER A 131 14.73 -1.59 -12.39
C SER A 131 16.13 -1.53 -13.02
N GLU A 132 17.18 -1.53 -12.20
CA GLU A 132 18.58 -1.60 -12.65
C GLU A 132 18.92 -2.93 -13.32
N LEU A 133 18.34 -4.05 -12.86
CA LEU A 133 18.52 -5.36 -13.48
C LEU A 133 17.78 -5.54 -14.83
N LEU A 134 16.75 -4.74 -15.09
CA LEU A 134 15.96 -4.80 -16.34
C LEU A 134 16.43 -3.80 -17.40
N THR A 135 17.37 -2.92 -17.06
CA THR A 135 17.94 -1.88 -17.94
C THR A 135 19.40 -2.13 -18.32
N ASN A 136 20.00 -3.22 -17.83
CA ASN A 136 21.31 -3.74 -18.25
C ASN A 136 21.15 -5.01 -19.10
#